data_AF-A0A0K8P1R0-F1
#
_entry.id   AF-A0A0K8P1R0-F1
#
_cell.length_a   1.000
_cell.length_b   1.000
_cell.length_c   1.000
_cell.angle_alpha   90.00
_cell.angle_beta   90.00
_cell.angle_gamma   90.00
#
_symmetry.space_group_name_H-M   'P 1'
#
loop_
_entity.id
_entity.type
_entity.pdbx_description
1 polymer ?
#
loop_
_entity_poly.entity_id
_entity_poly.type
_entity_poly.pdbx_seq_one_letter_code
_entity_poly.pdbx_strand_id
1 'polypeptide(L)'
;MTRRRNAADPLPPPPEGHLEIVSSAHLVSPKSRELSELEYGLIVSNNAFSRWIVHCMKAAGLKELTPLDVLVLHHVNHRARDKRLSDICFIMNVEDTHLINYSLKKLQGLGVVEGTRSGKEVTYATTDAGRQYVERYRQIREECLIGALNATETLNHDIGELARLLRALSGVYDQAARAAASL
;
A
#
# COMPACT_ATOMS: atom_id res chain seq x y z
N MET A 1 55.51 9.35 2.59
CA MET A 1 54.72 8.85 3.74
C MET A 1 53.28 8.73 3.30
N THR A 2 52.88 7.53 2.91
CA THR A 2 51.55 7.25 2.33
C THR A 2 50.78 6.44 3.36
N ARG A 3 49.75 7.02 3.99
CA ARG A 3 48.84 6.26 4.87
C ARG A 3 47.49 6.10 4.16
N ARG A 4 47.26 4.90 3.63
CA ARG A 4 45.95 4.40 3.20
C ARG A 4 45.06 4.13 4.42
N ARG A 5 43.75 4.24 4.18
CA ARG A 5 42.56 4.08 5.05
C ARG A 5 42.55 2.86 5.97
N ASN A 6 41.74 2.94 7.04
CA ASN A 6 40.72 1.97 7.52
C ASN A 6 40.27 2.40 8.92
N ALA A 7 39.06 2.22 9.43
CA ALA A 7 37.77 1.71 8.97
C ALA A 7 36.73 2.41 9.88
N ALA A 8 35.46 2.48 9.47
CA ALA A 8 34.40 2.98 10.35
C ALA A 8 34.36 2.14 11.63
N ASP A 9 34.27 2.80 12.78
CA ASP A 9 34.17 2.13 14.10
C ASP A 9 32.99 1.16 14.12
N PRO A 10 33.13 -0.02 14.77
CA PRO A 10 32.02 -0.95 14.93
C PRO A 10 30.92 -0.32 15.78
N LEU A 11 29.67 -0.49 15.34
CA LEU A 11 28.49 -0.07 16.09
C LEU A 11 28.45 -0.75 17.47
N PRO A 12 28.01 -0.03 18.53
CA PRO A 12 27.87 -0.62 19.84
C PRO A 12 26.89 -1.82 19.80
N PRO A 13 27.16 -2.87 20.60
CA PRO A 13 26.32 -4.06 20.62
C PRO A 13 24.90 -3.72 21.08
N PRO A 14 23.88 -4.44 20.58
CA PRO A 14 22.49 -4.23 21.00
C PRO A 14 22.32 -4.45 22.51
N PRO A 15 21.41 -3.71 23.18
CA PRO A 15 20.98 -4.05 24.52
C PRO A 15 20.34 -5.44 24.54
N GLU A 16 20.73 -6.29 25.49
CA GLU A 16 20.24 -7.66 25.64
C GLU A 16 18.72 -7.68 25.89
N GLY A 17 17.96 -8.23 24.94
CA GLY A 17 16.50 -8.43 25.08
C GLY A 17 15.66 -8.20 23.82
N HIS A 18 16.19 -7.55 22.78
CA HIS A 18 15.51 -7.44 21.49
C HIS A 18 15.94 -8.59 20.58
N LEU A 19 15.06 -9.58 20.38
CA LEU A 19 15.23 -10.60 19.35
C LEU A 19 15.23 -9.90 17.98
N GLU A 20 16.42 -9.75 17.42
CA GLU A 20 16.65 -9.02 16.20
C GLU A 20 15.94 -9.71 15.01
N ILE A 21 15.05 -8.99 14.32
CA ILE A 21 14.52 -9.47 13.03
C ILE A 21 15.48 -8.97 11.93
N VAL A 22 16.66 -9.60 11.83
CA VAL A 22 17.74 -9.14 10.94
C VAL A 22 17.64 -9.71 9.53
N SER A 23 16.59 -9.38 8.80
CA SER A 23 16.56 -9.65 7.35
C SER A 23 17.32 -8.59 6.53
N SER A 24 17.74 -7.47 7.16
CA SER A 24 18.33 -6.30 6.48
C SER A 24 19.53 -5.71 7.22
N ALA A 25 20.40 -6.56 7.80
CA ALA A 25 21.58 -6.12 8.56
C ALA A 25 22.45 -5.10 7.81
N HIS A 26 22.53 -5.24 6.49
CA HIS A 26 23.34 -4.41 5.59
C HIS A 26 22.77 -3.01 5.36
N LEU A 27 21.52 -2.73 5.75
CA LEU A 27 20.86 -1.42 5.66
C LEU A 27 20.78 -0.70 7.01
N VAL A 28 21.23 -1.34 8.10
CA VAL A 28 21.14 -0.77 9.45
C VAL A 28 21.95 0.53 9.51
N SER A 29 21.23 1.62 9.70
CA SER A 29 21.84 2.93 9.90
C SER A 29 22.29 3.08 11.35
N PRO A 30 23.51 3.58 11.62
CA PRO A 30 23.92 4.02 12.95
C PRO A 30 22.96 5.01 13.62
N LYS A 31 22.17 5.73 12.81
CA LYS A 31 21.26 6.79 13.26
C LYS A 31 19.83 6.32 13.50
N SER A 32 19.45 5.15 12.98
CA SER A 32 18.14 4.55 13.23
C SER A 32 18.15 3.09 12.81
N ARG A 33 18.11 2.20 13.80
CA ARG A 33 18.02 0.76 13.59
C ARG A 33 16.55 0.33 13.40
N GLU A 34 15.66 1.02 14.10
CA GLU A 34 14.22 0.83 14.13
C GLU A 34 13.60 1.05 12.73
N LEU A 35 14.17 1.96 11.93
CA LEU A 35 13.73 2.17 10.54
C LEU A 35 13.94 0.92 9.68
N SER A 36 15.06 0.22 9.84
CA SER A 36 15.32 -1.02 9.08
C SER A 36 14.39 -2.16 9.50
N GLU A 37 14.03 -2.24 10.79
CA GLU A 37 13.03 -3.20 11.27
C GLU A 37 11.64 -2.89 10.71
N LEU A 38 11.26 -1.60 10.67
CA LEU A 38 10.02 -1.16 10.08
C LEU A 38 9.97 -1.47 8.57
N GLU A 39 11.04 -1.19 7.83
CA GLU A 39 11.12 -1.49 6.39
C GLU A 39 10.95 -2.98 6.10
N TYR A 40 11.55 -3.83 6.94
CA TYR A 40 11.30 -5.26 6.85
C TYR A 40 9.83 -5.61 7.15
N GLY A 41 9.27 -5.04 8.22
CA GLY A 41 7.86 -5.15 8.57
C GLY A 41 6.94 -4.74 7.42
N LEU A 42 7.26 -3.66 6.71
CA LEU A 42 6.57 -3.18 5.52
C LEU A 42 6.58 -4.21 4.39
N ILE A 43 7.72 -4.85 4.12
CA ILE A 43 7.82 -5.87 3.06
C ILE A 43 6.91 -7.06 3.36
N VAL A 44 7.01 -7.64 4.56
CA VAL A 44 6.26 -8.85 4.91
C VAL A 44 4.77 -8.55 5.06
N SER A 45 4.41 -7.40 5.65
CA SER A 45 3.01 -6.98 5.80
C SER A 45 2.39 -6.60 4.46
N ASN A 46 3.11 -5.92 3.56
CA ASN A 46 2.63 -5.63 2.21
C ASN A 46 2.34 -6.91 1.42
N ASN A 47 3.21 -7.92 1.52
CA ASN A 47 2.98 -9.21 0.87
C ASN A 47 1.75 -9.93 1.43
N ALA A 48 1.56 -9.92 2.75
CA ALA A 48 0.38 -10.50 3.39
C ALA A 48 -0.91 -9.74 3.02
N PHE A 49 -0.87 -8.41 3.07
CA PHE A 49 -1.98 -7.53 2.70
C PHE A 49 -2.38 -7.69 1.23
N SER A 50 -1.41 -7.74 0.32
CA SER A 50 -1.64 -7.96 -1.12
C SER A 50 -2.36 -9.28 -1.39
N ARG A 51 -1.95 -10.36 -0.70
CA ARG A 51 -2.66 -11.65 -0.78
C ARG A 51 -4.08 -11.53 -0.22
N TRP A 52 -4.23 -10.92 0.96
CA TRP A 52 -5.53 -10.75 1.60
C TRP A 52 -6.54 -10.02 0.71
N ILE A 53 -6.19 -8.87 0.12
CA ILE A 53 -7.15 -8.10 -0.68
C ILE A 53 -7.60 -8.84 -1.94
N VAL A 54 -6.70 -9.60 -2.59
CA VAL A 54 -7.06 -10.42 -3.75
C VAL A 54 -7.96 -11.59 -3.34
N HIS A 55 -7.64 -12.28 -2.24
CA HIS A 55 -8.47 -13.38 -1.76
C HIS A 55 -9.85 -12.92 -1.31
N CYS A 56 -9.95 -11.77 -0.64
CA CYS A 56 -11.21 -11.18 -0.21
C CYS A 56 -12.08 -10.82 -1.44
N MET A 57 -11.50 -10.20 -2.47
CA MET A 57 -12.24 -9.89 -3.70
C MET A 57 -12.65 -11.14 -4.49
N LYS A 58 -11.78 -12.17 -4.53
CA LYS A 58 -12.11 -13.47 -5.11
C LYS A 58 -13.30 -14.11 -4.39
N ALA A 59 -13.34 -14.04 -3.06
CA ALA A 59 -14.48 -14.51 -2.27
C ALA A 59 -15.74 -13.67 -2.48
N ALA A 60 -15.60 -12.38 -2.80
CA ALA A 60 -16.72 -11.51 -3.22
C ALA A 60 -17.28 -11.88 -4.60
N GLY A 61 -16.59 -12.75 -5.34
CA GLY A 61 -17.04 -13.30 -6.62
C GLY A 61 -16.35 -12.69 -7.85
N LEU A 62 -15.54 -11.64 -7.68
CA LEU A 62 -14.79 -11.02 -8.76
C LEU A 62 -13.36 -11.59 -8.80
N LYS A 63 -13.09 -12.42 -9.81
CA LYS A 63 -11.87 -13.23 -9.93
C LYS A 63 -10.83 -12.58 -10.85
N GLU A 64 -9.63 -13.17 -10.87
CA GLU A 64 -8.53 -12.78 -11.76
C GLU A 64 -8.10 -11.31 -11.64
N LEU A 65 -8.22 -10.72 -10.46
CA LEU A 65 -7.76 -9.36 -10.16
C LEU A 65 -6.37 -9.37 -9.50
N THR A 66 -5.55 -8.41 -9.90
CA THR A 66 -4.30 -8.10 -9.20
C THR A 66 -4.60 -7.26 -7.95
N PRO A 67 -3.66 -7.15 -6.98
CA PRO A 67 -3.82 -6.25 -5.84
C PRO A 67 -4.17 -4.81 -6.26
N LEU A 68 -3.49 -4.29 -7.30
CA LEU A 68 -3.76 -2.95 -7.82
C LEU A 68 -5.17 -2.81 -8.39
N ASP A 69 -5.69 -3.82 -9.09
CA ASP A 69 -7.06 -3.82 -9.61
C ASP A 69 -8.11 -3.67 -8.51
N VAL A 70 -7.92 -4.37 -7.39
CA VAL A 70 -8.82 -4.27 -6.23
C VAL A 70 -8.75 -2.88 -5.60
N LEU A 71 -7.54 -2.34 -5.43
CA LEU A 71 -7.33 -1.01 -4.86
C LEU A 71 -7.91 0.11 -5.75
N VAL A 72 -7.73 0.02 -7.07
CA VAL A 72 -8.32 0.96 -8.03
C VAL A 72 -9.84 0.91 -7.97
N LEU A 73 -10.44 -0.29 -7.93
CA LEU A 73 -11.89 -0.44 -7.80
C LEU A 73 -12.41 0.21 -6.49
N HIS A 74 -11.75 -0.05 -5.36
CA HIS A 74 -12.10 0.59 -4.08
C HIS A 74 -11.98 2.11 -4.14
N HIS A 75 -10.91 2.61 -4.75
CA HIS A 75 -10.67 4.04 -4.89
C HIS A 75 -11.72 4.72 -5.78
N VAL A 76 -12.05 4.13 -6.93
CA VAL A 76 -13.10 4.64 -7.83
C VAL A 76 -14.46 4.63 -7.12
N ASN A 77 -14.78 3.60 -6.33
CA ASN A 77 -16.03 3.50 -5.59
C ASN A 77 -16.15 4.55 -4.47
N HIS A 78 -15.04 4.95 -3.87
CA HIS A 78 -15.05 5.87 -2.73
C HIS A 78 -15.70 7.22 -3.07
N ARG A 79 -16.65 7.67 -2.22
CA ARG A 79 -17.38 8.94 -2.32
C ARG A 79 -18.27 9.13 -3.56
N ALA A 80 -18.52 8.10 -4.37
CA ALA A 80 -19.49 8.09 -5.48
C ALA A 80 -19.37 9.31 -6.44
N ARG A 81 -18.16 9.82 -6.63
CA ARG A 81 -17.85 10.88 -7.62
C ARG A 81 -16.96 10.31 -8.70
N ASP A 82 -17.23 10.73 -9.93
CA ASP A 82 -16.39 10.63 -11.11
C ASP A 82 -14.95 11.10 -10.82
N LYS A 83 -13.97 10.27 -11.18
CA LYS A 83 -12.53 10.57 -10.96
C LYS A 83 -11.76 10.55 -12.27
N ARG A 84 -10.82 11.48 -12.43
CA ARG A 84 -9.90 11.49 -13.58
C ARG A 84 -8.76 10.52 -13.33
N LEU A 85 -8.18 9.98 -14.40
CA LEU A 85 -6.99 9.12 -14.32
C LEU A 85 -5.86 9.78 -13.51
N SER A 86 -5.58 11.06 -13.77
CA SER A 86 -4.55 11.84 -13.06
C SER A 86 -4.79 11.90 -11.55
N ASP A 87 -6.04 12.08 -11.14
CA ASP A 87 -6.41 12.22 -9.73
C ASP A 87 -6.27 10.87 -9.01
N ILE A 88 -6.60 9.77 -9.70
CA ILE A 88 -6.41 8.41 -9.19
C ILE A 88 -4.92 8.14 -8.97
N CYS A 89 -4.07 8.38 -9.98
CA CYS A 89 -2.62 8.20 -9.86
C CYS A 89 -2.05 9.02 -8.68
N PHE A 90 -2.45 10.29 -8.58
CA PHE A 90 -1.98 11.20 -7.54
C PHE A 90 -2.39 10.72 -6.13
N ILE A 91 -3.66 10.40 -5.90
CA ILE A 91 -4.12 10.01 -4.56
C ILE A 91 -3.58 8.63 -4.15
N MET A 92 -3.45 7.70 -5.10
CA MET A 92 -2.91 6.37 -4.82
C MET A 92 -1.38 6.34 -4.71
N ASN A 93 -0.70 7.46 -4.96
CA ASN A 93 0.76 7.57 -5.04
C ASN A 93 1.38 6.55 -6.01
N VAL A 94 0.79 6.43 -7.22
CA VAL A 94 1.28 5.54 -8.29
C VAL A 94 1.82 6.40 -9.43
N GLU A 95 3.13 6.34 -9.64
CA GLU A 95 3.83 7.12 -10.67
C GLU A 95 3.53 6.62 -12.09
N ASP A 96 3.51 5.29 -12.27
CA ASP A 96 3.25 4.69 -13.58
C ASP A 96 1.75 4.74 -13.91
N THR A 97 1.39 5.75 -14.69
CA THR A 97 0.03 5.97 -15.19
C THR A 97 -0.48 4.83 -16.06
N HIS A 98 0.40 4.07 -16.73
CA HIS A 98 -0.01 2.93 -17.55
C HIS A 98 -0.60 1.80 -16.71
N LEU A 99 -0.10 1.60 -15.48
CA LEU A 99 -0.64 0.58 -14.57
C LEU A 99 -2.08 0.89 -14.16
N ILE A 100 -2.35 2.15 -13.76
CA ILE A 100 -3.70 2.58 -13.40
C ILE A 100 -4.63 2.51 -14.63
N ASN A 101 -4.17 2.93 -15.80
CA ASN A 101 -4.97 2.86 -17.02
C ASN A 101 -5.29 1.40 -17.42
N TYR A 102 -4.32 0.49 -17.32
CA TYR A 102 -4.54 -0.94 -17.59
C TYR A 102 -5.58 -1.53 -16.62
N SER A 103 -5.44 -1.20 -15.34
CA SER A 103 -6.39 -1.61 -14.31
C SER A 103 -7.81 -1.11 -14.59
N LEU A 104 -7.97 0.18 -14.91
CA LEU A 104 -9.25 0.76 -15.28
C LEU A 104 -9.84 0.08 -16.52
N LYS A 105 -9.03 -0.16 -17.56
CA LYS A 105 -9.50 -0.86 -18.77
C LYS A 105 -9.98 -2.28 -18.47
N LYS A 106 -9.28 -3.00 -17.60
CA LYS A 106 -9.68 -4.33 -17.15
C LYS A 106 -10.98 -4.29 -16.36
N LEU A 107 -11.13 -3.37 -15.42
CA LEU A 107 -12.36 -3.17 -14.64
C LEU A 107 -13.56 -2.74 -15.51
N GLN A 108 -13.31 -1.95 -16.55
CA GLN A 108 -14.31 -1.63 -17.58
C GLN A 108 -14.72 -2.88 -18.36
N GLY A 109 -13.76 -3.72 -18.78
CA GLY A 109 -14.03 -4.99 -19.45
C GLY A 109 -14.84 -5.98 -18.60
N LEU A 110 -14.73 -5.88 -17.28
CA LEU A 110 -15.51 -6.65 -16.31
C LEU A 110 -16.87 -6.01 -15.96
N GLY A 111 -17.18 -4.82 -16.49
CA GLY A 111 -18.45 -4.11 -16.27
C GLY A 111 -18.64 -3.54 -14.85
N VAL A 112 -17.58 -3.50 -14.04
CA VAL A 112 -17.63 -3.00 -12.65
C VAL A 112 -17.23 -1.52 -12.53
N VAL A 113 -16.62 -0.97 -13.58
CA VAL A 113 -16.28 0.44 -13.72
C VAL A 113 -16.77 0.91 -15.08
N GLU A 114 -17.30 2.13 -15.14
CA GLU A 114 -17.64 2.82 -16.38
C GLU A 114 -16.77 4.05 -16.56
N GLY A 115 -16.55 4.42 -17.82
CA GLY A 115 -15.78 5.61 -18.19
C GLY A 115 -16.65 6.56 -18.99
N THR A 116 -16.83 7.78 -18.50
CA THR A 116 -17.63 8.82 -19.16
C THR A 116 -16.69 9.82 -19.80
N ARG A 117 -16.88 10.09 -21.09
CA ARG A 117 -16.13 11.14 -21.78
C ARG A 117 -16.85 12.47 -21.62
N SER A 118 -16.18 13.45 -21.04
CA SER A 118 -16.63 14.83 -20.95
C SER A 118 -15.64 15.73 -21.66
N GLY A 119 -15.97 16.13 -22.90
CA GLY A 119 -15.07 16.88 -23.76
C GLY A 119 -13.78 16.12 -24.07
N LYS A 120 -12.63 16.65 -23.63
CA LYS A 120 -11.30 16.05 -23.84
C LYS A 120 -10.89 15.08 -22.74
N GLU A 121 -11.66 14.98 -21.66
CA GLU A 121 -11.29 14.20 -20.48
C GLU A 121 -12.20 12.98 -20.30
N VAL A 122 -11.64 11.94 -19.68
CA VAL A 122 -12.38 10.72 -19.32
C VAL A 122 -12.42 10.65 -17.79
N THR A 123 -13.62 10.54 -17.25
CA THR A 123 -13.85 10.27 -15.84
C THR A 123 -14.28 8.81 -15.64
N TYR A 124 -13.96 8.26 -14.48
CA TYR A 124 -14.28 6.89 -14.13
C TYR A 124 -15.18 6.85 -12.88
N ALA A 125 -16.19 6.00 -12.93
CA ALA A 125 -17.12 5.75 -11.84
C ALA A 125 -17.39 4.24 -11.70
N THR A 126 -17.77 3.81 -10.51
CA THR A 126 -18.14 2.41 -10.28
C THR A 126 -19.58 2.20 -10.74
N THR A 127 -19.87 1.09 -11.42
CA THR A 127 -21.24 0.72 -11.81
C THR A 127 -22.02 0.17 -10.62
N ASP A 128 -23.33 -0.09 -10.79
CA ASP A 128 -24.11 -0.79 -9.77
C ASP A 128 -23.54 -2.19 -9.46
N ALA A 129 -23.11 -2.92 -10.48
CA ALA A 129 -22.47 -4.22 -10.30
C ALA A 129 -21.15 -4.08 -9.51
N GLY A 130 -20.33 -3.08 -9.83
CA GLY A 130 -19.11 -2.81 -9.07
C GLY A 130 -19.37 -2.46 -7.61
N ARG A 131 -20.41 -1.66 -7.32
CA ARG A 131 -20.84 -1.34 -5.95
C ARG A 131 -21.22 -2.61 -5.18
N GLN A 132 -21.95 -3.53 -5.80
CA GLN A 132 -22.34 -4.80 -5.18
C GLN A 132 -21.13 -5.66 -4.82
N TYR A 133 -20.13 -5.76 -5.69
CA TYR A 133 -18.89 -6.48 -5.38
C TYR A 133 -18.11 -5.83 -4.23
N VAL A 134 -18.03 -4.50 -4.19
CA VAL A 134 -17.37 -3.79 -3.08
C VAL A 134 -18.12 -3.97 -1.76
N GLU A 135 -19.45 -3.98 -1.77
CA GLU A 135 -20.24 -4.25 -0.58
C GLU A 135 -20.07 -5.69 -0.10
N ARG A 136 -20.05 -6.67 -1.00
CA ARG A 136 -19.79 -8.06 -0.64
C ARG A 136 -18.36 -8.25 -0.11
N TYR A 137 -17.38 -7.55 -0.68
CA TYR A 137 -16.02 -7.48 -0.15
C TYR A 137 -16.02 -6.96 1.29
N ARG A 138 -16.80 -5.90 1.59
CA ARG A 138 -16.93 -5.35 2.94
C ARG A 138 -17.46 -6.38 3.93
N GLN A 139 -18.50 -7.14 3.54
CA GLN A 139 -19.08 -8.19 4.37
C GLN A 139 -18.06 -9.29 4.69
N ILE A 140 -17.35 -9.79 3.69
CA ILE A 140 -16.31 -10.82 3.87
C ILE A 140 -15.16 -10.30 4.74
N ARG A 141 -14.78 -9.03 4.58
CA ARG A 141 -13.77 -8.41 5.44
C ARG A 141 -14.23 -8.37 6.90
N GLU A 142 -15.50 -8.06 7.13
CA GLU A 142 -16.07 -8.03 8.48
C GLU A 142 -16.00 -9.41 9.13
N GLU A 143 -16.44 -10.44 8.41
CA GLU A 143 -16.49 -11.82 8.90
C GLU A 143 -15.09 -12.42 9.11
N CYS A 144 -14.19 -12.29 8.13
CA CYS A 144 -12.93 -13.01 8.12
C CYS A 144 -11.78 -12.25 8.79
N LEU A 145 -11.74 -10.91 8.70
CA LEU A 145 -10.62 -10.13 9.23
C LEU A 145 -11.00 -9.42 10.53
N ILE A 146 -12.11 -8.69 10.54
CA ILE A 146 -12.50 -7.92 11.74
C ILE A 146 -12.90 -8.88 12.87
N GLY A 147 -13.70 -9.89 12.58
CA GLY A 147 -14.04 -10.95 13.55
C GLY A 147 -12.81 -11.70 14.07
N ALA A 148 -11.83 -11.97 13.21
CA ALA A 148 -10.60 -12.67 13.63
C ALA A 148 -9.65 -11.79 14.45
N LEU A 149 -9.63 -10.47 14.20
CA LEU A 149 -8.73 -9.54 14.87
C LEU A 149 -9.02 -9.41 16.37
N ASN A 150 -10.29 -9.60 16.80
CA ASN A 150 -10.73 -9.44 18.20
C ASN A 150 -10.11 -8.21 18.87
N ALA A 151 -10.11 -7.07 18.16
CA ALA A 151 -9.30 -5.92 18.54
C ALA A 151 -9.74 -5.33 19.87
N THR A 152 -8.82 -5.30 20.83
CA THR A 152 -8.99 -4.50 22.05
C THR A 152 -8.92 -3.01 21.72
N GLU A 153 -9.40 -2.15 22.62
CA GLU A 153 -9.28 -0.69 22.47
C GLU A 153 -7.82 -0.26 22.30
N THR A 154 -6.90 -0.87 23.06
CA THR A 154 -5.45 -0.64 22.95
C THR A 154 -4.93 -1.02 21.56
N LEU A 155 -5.29 -2.19 21.04
CA LEU A 155 -4.84 -2.60 19.70
C LEU A 155 -5.36 -1.65 18.62
N ASN A 156 -6.62 -1.21 18.73
CA ASN A 156 -7.18 -0.22 17.80
C ASN A 156 -6.45 1.13 17.87
N HIS A 157 -6.08 1.57 19.07
CA HIS A 157 -5.26 2.77 19.27
C HIS A 157 -3.90 2.63 18.56
N ASP A 158 -3.21 1.51 18.78
CA ASP A 158 -1.88 1.26 18.22
C ASP A 158 -1.90 1.12 16.69
N ILE A 159 -2.94 0.47 16.13
CA ILE A 159 -3.19 0.45 14.68
C ILE A 159 -3.37 1.88 14.16
N GLY A 160 -4.09 2.73 14.89
CA GLY A 160 -4.28 4.14 14.54
C GLY A 160 -2.99 4.96 14.53
N GLU A 161 -2.12 4.76 15.51
CA GLU A 161 -0.80 5.39 15.57
C GLU A 161 0.12 4.89 14.44
N LEU A 162 0.17 3.58 14.22
CA LEU A 162 0.94 3.00 13.12
C LEU A 162 0.48 3.56 11.77
N ALA A 163 -0.83 3.69 11.55
CA ALA A 163 -1.37 4.27 10.32
C ALA A 163 -0.97 5.75 10.14
N ARG A 164 -0.86 6.53 11.22
CA ARG A 164 -0.34 7.92 11.17
C ARG A 164 1.14 7.92 10.79
N LEU A 165 1.94 7.07 11.42
CA LEU A 165 3.37 6.96 11.15
C LEU A 165 3.65 6.53 9.70
N LEU A 166 2.91 5.54 9.19
CA LEU A 166 3.02 5.08 7.80
C LEU A 166 2.75 6.20 6.79
N ARG A 167 1.74 7.06 7.04
CA ARG A 167 1.46 8.21 6.18
C ARG A 167 2.59 9.24 6.21
N ALA A 168 3.15 9.52 7.38
CA ALA A 168 4.28 10.44 7.51
C ALA A 168 5.52 9.92 6.76
N LEU A 169 5.84 8.64 6.95
CA LEU A 169 6.98 8.00 6.30
C LEU A 169 6.83 7.89 4.78
N SER A 170 5.62 7.68 4.26
CA SER A 170 5.38 7.72 2.81
C SER A 170 5.90 9.02 2.19
N GLY A 171 5.63 10.18 2.82
CA GLY A 171 6.14 11.46 2.32
C GLY A 171 7.66 11.62 2.42
N VAL A 172 8.28 11.01 3.44
CA VAL A 172 9.75 10.97 3.57
C VAL A 172 10.36 10.10 2.47
N TYR A 173 9.79 8.93 2.20
CA TYR A 173 10.22 8.06 1.11
C TYR A 173 10.10 8.73 -0.26
N ASP A 174 9.00 9.45 -0.54
CA ASP A 174 8.85 10.19 -1.80
C ASP A 174 9.93 11.27 -1.97
N GLN A 175 10.30 11.97 -0.89
CA GLN A 175 11.38 12.95 -0.90
C GLN A 175 12.74 12.29 -1.15
N ALA A 176 13.02 11.20 -0.43
CA ALA A 176 14.27 10.45 -0.57
C ALA A 176 14.42 9.84 -1.98
N ALA A 177 13.34 9.29 -2.54
CA ALA A 177 13.33 8.72 -3.88
C ALA A 177 13.64 9.77 -4.96
N ARG A 178 13.03 10.96 -4.87
CA ARG A 178 13.33 12.09 -5.77
C ARG A 178 14.78 12.55 -5.66
N ALA A 179 15.31 12.64 -4.43
CA ALA A 179 16.72 12.98 -4.23
C ALA A 179 17.64 11.92 -4.86
N ALA A 180 17.33 10.63 -4.68
CA ALA A 180 18.08 9.53 -5.27
C ALA A 180 18.04 9.52 -6.81
N ALA A 181 16.89 9.84 -7.42
CA ALA A 181 16.75 9.91 -8.88
C ALA A 181 17.53 11.07 -9.53
N SER A 182 17.97 12.04 -8.74
CA SER A 182 18.78 13.19 -9.21
C SER A 182 20.29 12.97 -9.10
N LEU A 183 20.74 11.83 -8.58
CA LEU A 183 22.14 11.42 -8.49
C LEU A 183 22.60 10.69 -9.77
#